data_AF-A0A2D7ISM1-F1
#
_entry.id   AF-A0A2D7ISM1-F1
#
_cell.length_a   1.000
_cell.length_b   1.000
_cell.length_c   1.000
_cell.angle_alpha   90.00
_cell.angle_beta   90.00
_cell.angle_gamma   90.00
#
_symmetry.space_group_name_H-M   'P 1'
#
loop_
_entity.id
_entity.type
_entity.pdbx_description
1 polymer ?
#
loop_
_entity_poly.entity_id
_entity_poly.type
_entity_poly.pdbx_seq_one_letter_code
_entity_poly.pdbx_strand_id
1 'polypeptide(L)'
;MTNSKLKYYFFLIIFFFLNVNVIKAEKYKIHDLDRPKPSIVEVGNFSQNSSPPSDAIILFNGNGLDEWKSTKGKNVKWKSTKDYFEAKKGTGSIITKKTFGDVQLHIEWSTPIKIEGESQGRGNSGV
;
A
#
# COMPACT_ATOMS: atom_id res chain seq x y z
N MET A 1 -39.72 -12.31 52.32
CA MET A 1 -39.64 -11.93 50.89
C MET A 1 -39.80 -13.20 50.07
N THR A 2 -40.75 -13.29 49.12
CA THR A 2 -41.04 -14.55 48.39
C THR A 2 -39.93 -14.92 47.41
N ASN A 3 -39.73 -16.22 47.17
CA ASN A 3 -38.75 -16.78 46.23
C ASN A 3 -38.84 -16.16 44.81
N SER A 4 -40.02 -15.70 44.40
CA SER A 4 -40.24 -15.02 43.11
C SER A 4 -39.59 -13.64 43.04
N LYS A 5 -39.63 -12.85 44.12
CA LYS A 5 -38.99 -11.53 44.18
C LYS A 5 -37.48 -11.66 44.16
N LEU A 6 -36.93 -12.66 44.85
CA LEU A 6 -35.49 -12.93 44.87
C LEU A 6 -34.96 -13.31 43.48
N LYS A 7 -35.69 -14.15 42.72
CA LYS A 7 -35.36 -14.49 41.33
C LYS A 7 -35.44 -13.28 40.41
N TYR A 8 -36.43 -12.41 40.59
CA TYR A 8 -36.58 -11.20 39.80
C TYR A 8 -35.42 -10.21 40.03
N TYR A 9 -35.04 -9.98 41.29
CA TYR A 9 -33.86 -9.16 41.61
C TYR A 9 -32.56 -9.77 41.08
N PHE A 10 -32.42 -11.09 41.16
CA PHE A 10 -31.27 -11.80 40.60
C PHE A 10 -31.18 -11.63 39.07
N PHE A 11 -32.32 -11.71 38.37
CA PHE A 11 -32.38 -11.50 36.92
C PHE A 11 -32.09 -10.04 36.54
N LEU A 12 -32.59 -9.08 37.33
CA LEU A 12 -32.33 -7.65 37.14
C LEU A 12 -30.85 -7.28 37.31
N ILE A 13 -30.17 -7.90 38.29
CA ILE A 13 -28.73 -7.72 38.51
C ILE A 13 -27.93 -8.26 37.32
N ILE A 14 -28.25 -9.47 36.84
CA ILE A 14 -27.57 -10.08 35.67
C ILE A 14 -27.75 -9.22 34.41
N PHE A 15 -28.96 -8.71 34.16
CA PHE A 15 -29.23 -7.87 32.99
C PHE A 15 -28.48 -6.53 33.05
N PHE A 16 -28.26 -5.99 34.27
CA PHE A 16 -27.46 -4.78 34.47
C PHE A 16 -25.97 -5.00 34.16
N PHE A 17 -25.40 -6.15 34.55
CA PHE A 17 -24.00 -6.49 34.25
C PHE A 17 -23.75 -6.81 32.76
N LEU A 18 -24.74 -7.33 32.03
CA LEU A 18 -24.63 -7.60 30.59
C LEU A 18 -24.54 -6.34 29.71
N ASN A 19 -24.95 -5.17 30.23
CA ASN A 19 -24.92 -3.90 29.50
C ASN A 19 -23.76 -2.98 29.90
N VAL A 20 -22.79 -3.48 30.68
CA VAL A 20 -21.59 -2.71 31.00
C VAL A 20 -20.70 -2.67 29.76
N ASN A 21 -20.78 -1.55 29.02
CA ASN A 21 -19.79 -1.22 28.01
C ASN A 21 -18.43 -1.08 28.71
N VAL A 22 -17.53 -2.03 28.47
CA VAL A 22 -16.12 -1.88 28.84
C VAL A 22 -15.58 -0.73 28.02
N ILE A 23 -15.51 0.47 28.61
CA ILE A 23 -14.75 1.58 28.03
C ILE A 23 -13.31 1.08 27.97
N LYS A 24 -12.84 0.77 26.76
CA LYS A 24 -11.46 0.35 26.54
C LYS A 24 -10.56 1.49 27.02
N ALA A 25 -9.84 1.26 28.12
CA ALA A 25 -8.86 2.23 28.58
C ALA A 25 -7.87 2.50 27.45
N GLU A 26 -7.70 3.78 27.10
CA GLU A 26 -6.72 4.17 26.10
C GLU A 26 -5.33 3.77 26.60
N LYS A 27 -4.56 3.07 25.78
CA LYS A 27 -3.22 2.59 26.14
C LYS A 27 -2.28 3.75 26.49
N TYR A 28 -2.51 4.92 25.92
CA TYR A 28 -1.70 6.13 26.09
C TYR A 28 -2.60 7.29 26.51
N LYS A 29 -2.10 8.14 27.41
CA LYS A 29 -2.81 9.36 27.79
C LYS A 29 -2.74 10.42 26.68
N ILE A 30 -3.58 11.45 26.80
CA ILE A 30 -3.46 12.67 25.99
C ILE A 30 -2.10 13.31 26.35
N HIS A 31 -1.26 13.57 25.33
CA HIS A 31 0.13 14.04 25.45
C HIS A 31 1.14 13.07 26.09
N ASP A 32 0.89 11.77 26.03
CA ASP A 32 1.80 10.74 26.54
C ASP A 32 3.12 10.68 25.75
N LEU A 33 4.24 10.98 26.43
CA LEU A 33 5.58 11.00 25.86
C LEU A 33 6.16 9.61 25.62
N ASP A 34 5.62 8.58 26.30
CA ASP A 34 6.07 7.18 26.15
C ASP A 34 5.44 6.50 24.93
N ARG A 35 4.57 7.21 24.20
CA ARG A 35 4.01 6.71 22.94
C ARG A 35 5.13 6.44 21.92
N PRO A 36 5.11 5.30 21.21
CA PRO A 36 6.05 5.02 20.14
C PRO A 36 6.09 6.17 19.14
N LYS A 37 7.28 6.72 18.93
CA LYS A 37 7.50 7.76 17.92
C LYS A 37 7.46 7.11 16.53
N PRO A 38 6.95 7.82 15.51
CA PRO A 38 7.10 7.37 14.13
C PRO A 38 8.57 7.16 13.79
N SER A 39 8.85 6.17 12.94
CA SER A 39 10.19 5.99 12.37
C SER A 39 10.58 7.23 11.59
N ILE A 40 11.84 7.64 11.70
CA ILE A 40 12.41 8.73 10.91
C ILE A 40 12.62 8.20 9.49
N VAL A 41 12.17 8.95 8.48
CA VAL A 41 12.37 8.65 7.07
C VAL A 41 13.17 9.78 6.45
N GLU A 42 14.34 9.46 5.92
CA GLU A 42 15.11 10.39 5.10
C GLU A 42 14.46 10.50 3.72
N VAL A 43 14.28 11.73 3.24
CA VAL A 43 13.65 12.04 1.96
C VAL A 43 14.66 12.69 1.02
N GLY A 44 14.52 12.42 -0.28
CA GLY A 44 15.28 13.10 -1.32
C GLY A 44 14.87 14.56 -1.49
N ASN A 45 15.67 15.32 -2.24
CA ASN A 45 15.31 16.66 -2.67
C ASN A 45 14.08 16.62 -3.59
N PHE A 46 13.20 17.63 -3.48
CA PHE A 46 12.06 17.75 -4.38
C PHE A 46 12.52 18.15 -5.79
N SER A 47 12.58 17.18 -6.71
CA SER A 47 12.90 17.37 -8.12
C SER A 47 12.34 16.24 -8.99
N GLN A 48 12.34 16.42 -10.31
CA GLN A 48 12.29 15.27 -11.23
C GLN A 48 13.50 14.37 -10.93
N ASN A 49 13.29 13.06 -10.88
CA ASN A 49 14.30 12.07 -10.43
C ASN A 49 14.74 12.24 -8.96
N SER A 50 13.87 12.72 -8.07
CA SER A 50 14.17 12.70 -6.64
C SER A 50 14.52 11.29 -6.18
N SER A 51 15.55 11.16 -5.34
CA SER A 51 15.87 9.88 -4.72
C SER A 51 14.67 9.34 -3.94
N PRO A 52 14.39 8.03 -4.01
CA PRO A 52 13.33 7.43 -3.22
C PRO A 52 13.60 7.65 -1.72
N PRO A 53 12.55 7.79 -0.88
CA PRO A 53 12.70 7.82 0.57
C PRO A 53 13.45 6.58 1.09
N SER A 54 14.14 6.74 2.22
CA SER A 54 14.96 5.67 2.81
C SER A 54 14.21 4.38 3.14
N ASP A 55 12.90 4.43 3.34
CA ASP A 55 12.04 3.28 3.64
C ASP A 55 11.34 2.69 2.40
N ALA A 56 11.56 3.27 1.22
CA ALA A 56 10.88 2.85 -0.01
C ALA A 56 11.45 1.56 -0.60
N ILE A 57 10.58 0.73 -1.16
CA ILE A 57 10.97 -0.41 -1.99
C ILE A 57 11.19 0.10 -3.42
N ILE A 58 12.43 -0.01 -3.90
CA ILE A 58 12.80 0.47 -5.23
C ILE A 58 12.36 -0.56 -6.28
N LEU A 59 11.33 -0.23 -7.05
CA LEU A 59 10.82 -1.11 -8.11
C LEU A 59 11.64 -1.04 -9.42
N PHE A 60 12.34 0.07 -9.65
CA PHE A 60 13.24 0.24 -10.79
C PHE A 60 14.33 1.25 -10.46
N ASN A 61 15.58 0.91 -10.78
CA ASN A 61 16.77 1.74 -10.52
C ASN A 61 17.76 1.75 -11.69
N GLY A 62 17.34 1.31 -12.88
CA GLY A 62 18.21 1.17 -14.04
C GLY A 62 18.96 -0.15 -14.17
N ASN A 63 18.99 -0.99 -13.12
CA ASN A 63 19.69 -2.28 -13.14
C ASN A 63 18.76 -3.44 -13.48
N GLY A 64 17.85 -3.25 -14.44
CA GLY A 64 16.94 -4.30 -14.89
C GLY A 64 15.58 -4.31 -14.20
N LEU A 65 14.89 -5.43 -14.34
CA LEU A 65 13.48 -5.60 -13.95
C LEU A 65 13.30 -6.71 -12.91
N ASP A 66 14.22 -6.77 -11.96
CA ASP A 66 14.28 -7.86 -10.97
C ASP A 66 13.11 -7.84 -9.99
N GLU A 67 12.47 -6.70 -9.75
CA GLU A 67 11.25 -6.63 -8.93
C GLU A 67 9.98 -7.00 -9.71
N TRP A 68 10.10 -7.34 -11.00
CA TRP A 68 8.97 -7.59 -11.90
C TRP A 68 8.92 -9.03 -12.41
N LYS A 69 7.72 -9.47 -12.75
CA LYS A 69 7.45 -10.74 -13.45
C LYS A 69 6.44 -10.53 -14.57
N SER A 70 6.52 -11.37 -15.61
CA SER A 70 5.55 -11.33 -16.71
C SER A 70 4.24 -11.98 -16.31
N THR A 71 3.12 -11.46 -16.82
CA THR A 71 1.81 -12.10 -16.68
C THR A 71 1.58 -13.23 -17.70
N LYS A 72 2.40 -13.31 -18.76
CA LYS A 72 2.24 -14.26 -19.87
C LYS A 72 3.34 -15.33 -19.96
N GLY A 73 4.33 -15.31 -19.08
CA GLY A 73 5.44 -16.25 -19.15
C GLY A 73 6.43 -16.13 -18.00
N LYS A 74 7.53 -16.88 -18.09
CA LYS A 74 8.55 -16.94 -17.03
C LYS A 74 9.41 -15.67 -16.94
N ASN A 75 9.71 -15.04 -18.08
CA ASN A 75 10.66 -13.92 -18.14
C ASN A 75 9.97 -12.63 -18.59
N VAL A 76 10.40 -11.51 -18.00
CA VAL A 76 10.03 -10.17 -18.46
C VAL A 76 10.73 -9.90 -19.79
N LYS A 77 9.96 -9.48 -20.81
CA LYS A 77 10.47 -9.21 -22.16
C LYS A 77 10.39 -7.73 -22.56
N TRP A 78 10.02 -6.86 -21.61
CA TRP A 78 10.14 -5.42 -21.78
C TRP A 78 11.63 -5.06 -21.91
N LYS A 79 11.94 -3.99 -22.64
CA LYS A 79 13.34 -3.55 -22.75
C LYS A 79 13.71 -2.82 -21.47
N SER A 80 14.93 -3.01 -20.98
CA SER A 80 15.47 -2.24 -19.86
C SER A 80 16.73 -1.52 -20.31
N THR A 81 16.86 -0.27 -19.89
CA THR A 81 18.07 0.54 -20.00
C THR A 81 18.48 1.00 -18.60
N LYS A 82 19.55 1.80 -18.52
CA LYS A 82 20.00 2.41 -17.27
C LYS A 82 19.03 3.47 -16.73
N ASP A 83 18.25 4.12 -17.60
CA ASP A 83 17.44 5.28 -17.20
C ASP A 83 15.94 4.97 -17.18
N TYR A 84 15.47 4.06 -18.05
CA TYR A 84 14.07 3.66 -18.15
C TYR A 84 13.91 2.23 -18.65
N PHE A 85 12.68 1.73 -18.60
CA PHE A 85 12.28 0.49 -19.25
C PHE A 85 11.04 0.73 -20.13
N GLU A 86 10.91 -0.04 -21.22
CA GLU A 86 9.95 0.21 -22.30
C GLU A 86 9.09 -1.02 -22.54
N ALA A 87 7.77 -0.80 -22.60
CA ALA A 87 6.81 -1.82 -22.99
C ALA A 87 7.07 -2.32 -24.40
N LYS A 88 7.17 -3.64 -24.57
CA LYS A 88 7.33 -4.28 -25.88
C LYS A 88 5.99 -4.82 -26.37
N LYS A 89 5.53 -4.37 -27.53
CA LYS A 89 4.28 -4.86 -28.15
C LYS A 89 4.31 -6.40 -28.25
N GLY A 90 3.20 -7.04 -27.91
CA GLY A 90 3.03 -8.49 -27.96
C GLY A 90 3.62 -9.27 -26.79
N THR A 91 4.34 -8.65 -25.85
CA THR A 91 4.93 -9.38 -24.70
C THR A 91 4.04 -9.47 -23.47
N GLY A 92 2.90 -8.76 -23.48
CA GLY A 92 2.00 -8.66 -22.34
C GLY A 92 2.50 -7.73 -21.23
N SER A 93 1.70 -7.64 -20.18
CA SER A 93 1.96 -6.82 -19.00
C SER A 93 3.02 -7.45 -18.10
N ILE A 94 3.57 -6.60 -17.23
CA ILE A 94 4.40 -7.02 -16.10
C ILE A 94 3.69 -6.61 -14.80
N ILE A 95 3.99 -7.33 -13.73
CA ILE A 95 3.50 -7.05 -12.38
C ILE A 95 4.67 -7.18 -11.41
N THR A 96 4.57 -6.53 -10.25
CA THR A 96 5.56 -6.70 -9.18
C THR A 96 5.59 -8.15 -8.71
N LYS A 97 6.77 -8.63 -8.30
CA LYS A 97 6.91 -9.96 -7.68
C LYS A 97 6.22 -9.99 -6.32
N LYS A 98 6.41 -8.93 -5.53
CA LYS A 98 5.75 -8.68 -4.25
C LYS A 98 4.32 -8.19 -4.46
N THR A 99 3.45 -8.50 -3.51
CA THR A 99 2.08 -7.99 -3.42
C THR A 99 2.00 -6.97 -2.30
N PHE A 100 1.20 -5.94 -2.48
CA PHE A 100 1.08 -4.84 -1.53
C PHE A 100 -0.38 -4.63 -1.13
N GLY A 101 -0.58 -4.09 0.08
CA GLY A 101 -1.86 -3.55 0.53
C GLY A 101 -1.88 -2.03 0.30
N ASP A 102 -2.00 -1.26 1.38
CA ASP A 102 -1.88 0.19 1.33
C ASP A 102 -0.46 0.61 0.93
N VAL A 103 -0.35 1.53 -0.02
CA VAL A 103 0.94 2.00 -0.54
C VAL A 103 0.92 3.50 -0.82
N GLN A 104 2.12 4.08 -0.74
CA GLN A 104 2.48 5.28 -1.48
C GLN A 104 3.31 4.84 -2.68
N LEU A 105 2.91 5.23 -3.90
CA LEU A 105 3.58 4.85 -5.14
C LEU A 105 4.06 6.09 -5.90
N HIS A 106 5.34 6.07 -6.30
CA HIS A 106 5.91 7.03 -7.24
C HIS A 106 6.19 6.33 -8.58
N ILE A 107 5.71 6.90 -9.68
CA ILE A 107 6.01 6.45 -11.04
C ILE A 107 6.15 7.65 -11.96
N GLU A 108 7.19 7.61 -12.79
CA GLU A 108 7.38 8.53 -13.90
C GLU A 108 7.21 7.76 -15.21
N TRP A 109 6.54 8.36 -16.18
CA TRP A 109 6.28 7.74 -17.47
C TRP A 109 6.37 8.77 -18.59
N SER A 110 6.68 8.28 -19.79
CA SER A 110 6.74 9.09 -21.00
C SER A 110 6.19 8.33 -22.19
N THR A 111 5.61 9.07 -23.13
CA THR A 111 5.20 8.51 -24.42
C THR A 111 6.39 8.50 -25.38
N PRO A 112 6.42 7.59 -26.38
CA PRO A 112 7.46 7.63 -27.41
C PRO A 112 7.39 8.95 -28.18
N ILE A 113 8.56 9.48 -28.57
CA ILE A 113 8.69 10.72 -29.36
C ILE A 113 7.87 10.62 -30.66
N LYS A 114 7.96 9.47 -31.34
CA LYS A 114 7.10 9.18 -32.49
C LYS A 114 5.76 8.65 -31.99
N ILE A 115 4.77 9.51 -32.07
CA ILE A 115 3.40 9.18 -31.72
C ILE A 115 2.74 8.50 -32.92
N GLU A 116 2.26 7.27 -32.72
CA GLU A 116 1.45 6.53 -33.68
C GLU A 116 0.11 6.14 -33.02
N GLY A 117 -0.95 6.06 -33.83
CA GLY A 117 -2.30 5.72 -33.38
C GLY A 117 -3.12 6.91 -32.88
N GLU A 118 -4.41 6.66 -32.65
CA GLU A 118 -5.40 7.64 -32.20
C GLU A 118 -6.18 7.11 -31.00
N SER A 119 -6.80 8.02 -30.23
CA SER A 119 -7.62 7.68 -29.05
C SER A 119 -6.88 6.71 -28.09
N GLN A 120 -7.55 5.66 -27.60
CA GLN A 120 -6.99 4.62 -26.73
C GLN A 120 -5.81 3.83 -27.35
N GLY A 121 -5.53 3.99 -28.65
CA GLY A 121 -4.38 3.38 -29.32
C GLY A 121 -3.09 4.21 -29.25
N ARG A 122 -3.14 5.42 -28.68
CA ARG A 122 -2.04 6.39 -28.70
C ARG A 122 -1.23 6.35 -27.39
N GLY A 123 -0.38 5.33 -27.25
CA GLY A 123 0.55 5.21 -26.11
C GLY A 123 -0.13 4.82 -24.78
N ASN A 124 -1.24 4.09 -24.85
CA ASN A 124 -2.01 3.69 -23.68
C ASN A 124 -1.30 2.60 -22.85
N SER A 125 -1.22 2.82 -21.55
CA SER A 125 -0.77 1.90 -20.50
C SER A 125 -1.50 2.25 -19.20
N GLY A 126 -1.32 1.46 -18.15
CA GLY A 126 -1.93 1.74 -16.85
C GLY A 126 -1.19 1.10 -15.69
N VAL A 127 -1.40 1.66 -14.50
CA VAL A 127 -1.07 1.09 -13.19
C VAL A 127 -2.37 0.80 -12.47
#